data_AF-A0A3P1BGA0-F1
#
_entry.id   AF-A0A3P1BGA0-F1
#
_cell.length_a   1.000
_cell.length_b   1.000
_cell.length_c   1.000
_cell.angle_alpha   90.00
_cell.angle_beta   90.00
_cell.angle_gamma   90.00
#
_symmetry.space_group_name_H-M   'P 1'
#
loop_
_entity.id
_entity.type
_entity.pdbx_description
1 polymer ?
#
loop_
_entity_poly.entity_id
_entity_poly.type
_entity_poly.pdbx_seq_one_letter_code
_entity_poly.pdbx_strand_id
1 'polypeptide(L)'
;MLPRIKQILLIEPYKVICLWNTGEVREVDLQTAINESKPQSPVAKLVDKQLFKQVKTDGRTLYWDDLLTMIDYDGSRKPAPLDFDPDVMYERSRLIA
;
A
#
# COMPACT_ATOMS: atom_id res chain seq x y z
N MET A 1 0.90 -1.63 -21.40
CA MET A 1 -0.12 -1.63 -20.33
C MET A 1 0.56 -1.17 -19.05
N LEU A 2 -0.05 -0.32 -18.25
CA LEU A 2 0.56 0.11 -16.99
C LEU A 2 0.48 -1.03 -15.96
N PRO A 3 1.58 -1.34 -15.23
CA PRO A 3 1.58 -2.41 -14.23
C PRO A 3 0.61 -2.12 -13.09
N ARG A 4 -0.28 -3.07 -12.78
CA ARG A 4 -1.23 -2.95 -11.66
C ARG A 4 -1.20 -4.20 -10.79
N ILE A 5 -1.41 -4.02 -9.50
CA ILE A 5 -1.43 -5.12 -8.53
C ILE A 5 -2.73 -5.87 -8.71
N LYS A 6 -2.64 -7.10 -9.20
CA LYS A 6 -3.81 -7.94 -9.47
C LYS A 6 -4.28 -8.67 -8.22
N GLN A 7 -3.34 -9.16 -7.42
CA GLN A 7 -3.63 -9.97 -6.24
C GLN A 7 -2.47 -9.93 -5.25
N ILE A 8 -2.80 -9.89 -3.96
CA ILE A 8 -1.85 -10.15 -2.87
C ILE A 8 -1.69 -11.67 -2.70
N LEU A 9 -0.46 -12.16 -2.73
CA LEU A 9 -0.13 -13.58 -2.58
C LEU A 9 0.32 -13.91 -1.15
N LEU A 10 1.11 -13.03 -0.53
CA LEU A 10 1.62 -13.19 0.82
C LEU A 10 1.82 -11.84 1.50
N ILE A 11 1.57 -11.79 2.80
CA ILE A 11 1.81 -10.62 3.64
C ILE A 11 2.77 -11.03 4.76
N GLU A 12 3.93 -10.38 4.80
CA GLU A 12 4.90 -10.48 5.87
C GLU A 12 5.03 -9.11 6.57
N PRO A 13 5.66 -9.01 7.75
CA PRO A 13 5.91 -7.71 8.36
C PRO A 13 6.63 -6.76 7.38
N TYR A 14 5.95 -5.67 7.00
CA TYR A 14 6.40 -4.61 6.11
C TYR A 14 6.64 -5.00 4.64
N LYS A 15 6.32 -6.24 4.27
CA LYS A 15 6.48 -6.75 2.91
C LYS A 15 5.20 -7.35 2.38
N VAL A 16 4.90 -7.09 1.11
CA VAL A 16 3.75 -7.67 0.42
C VAL A 16 4.21 -8.28 -0.89
N ILE A 17 3.96 -9.58 -1.07
CA ILE A 17 4.21 -10.27 -2.34
C ILE A 17 2.94 -10.19 -3.18
N CYS A 18 3.07 -9.66 -4.39
CA CYS A 18 1.94 -9.38 -5.26
C CYS A 18 2.13 -10.01 -6.65
N LEU A 19 1.03 -10.53 -7.21
CA LEU A 19 0.92 -10.81 -8.64
C LEU A 19 0.50 -9.53 -9.37
N TRP A 20 1.20 -9.18 -10.43
CA TRP A 20 0.91 -8.02 -11.27
C TRP A 20 0.16 -8.41 -12.54
N ASN A 21 -0.55 -7.47 -13.16
CA ASN A 21 -1.22 -7.68 -14.45
C ASN A 21 -0.26 -7.97 -15.61
N THR A 22 1.03 -7.72 -15.42
CA THR A 22 2.12 -8.13 -16.32
C THR A 22 2.41 -9.63 -16.26
N GLY A 23 1.87 -10.34 -15.27
CA GLY A 23 2.16 -11.76 -14.99
C GLY A 23 3.31 -11.96 -13.99
N GLU A 24 4.05 -10.90 -13.67
CA GLU A 24 5.18 -10.94 -12.75
C GLU A 24 4.73 -11.09 -11.29
N VAL A 25 5.51 -11.83 -10.51
CA VAL A 25 5.41 -11.83 -9.05
C VAL A 25 6.51 -10.95 -8.49
N ARG A 26 6.11 -9.93 -7.72
CA ARG A 26 7.06 -8.96 -7.17
C ARG A 26 6.86 -8.76 -5.67
N GLU A 27 7.96 -8.56 -4.97
CA GLU A 27 7.99 -8.19 -3.55
C GLU A 27 8.00 -6.66 -3.42
N VAL A 28 7.03 -6.13 -2.69
CA VAL A 28 6.95 -4.72 -2.30
C VAL A 28 7.42 -4.62 -0.84
N ASP A 29 8.60 -4.04 -0.61
CA ASP A 29 9.14 -3.77 0.72
C ASP A 29 8.88 -2.30 1.11
N LEU A 30 8.07 -2.10 2.15
CA LEU A 30 7.68 -0.78 2.65
C LEU A 30 8.45 -0.36 3.90
N GLN A 31 9.40 -1.17 4.39
CA GLN A 31 10.13 -0.89 5.63
C GLN A 31 10.80 0.48 5.62
N THR A 32 11.49 0.82 4.53
CA THR A 32 12.17 2.12 4.38
C THR A 32 11.17 3.27 4.36
N ALA A 33 10.09 3.14 3.59
CA ALA A 33 9.05 4.18 3.51
C ALA A 33 8.36 4.44 4.86
N ILE A 34 8.15 3.39 5.65
CA ILE A 34 7.59 3.48 7.01
C ILE A 34 8.59 4.17 7.95
N ASN A 35 9.87 3.78 7.92
CA ASN A 35 10.90 4.32 8.81
C ASN A 35 11.24 5.79 8.51
N GLU A 36 11.22 6.19 7.25
CA GLU A 36 11.49 7.57 6.82
C GLU A 36 10.26 8.48 6.92
N SER A 37 9.09 7.92 7.24
CA SER A 37 7.87 8.71 7.38
C SER A 37 7.95 9.65 8.58
N LYS A 38 7.47 10.89 8.39
CA LYS A 38 7.36 11.85 9.51
C LYS A 38 6.29 11.35 10.49
N PRO A 39 6.42 11.62 11.81
CA PRO A 39 5.46 11.14 12.82
C PRO A 39 3.98 11.50 12.55
N GLN A 40 3.73 12.63 11.91
CA GLN A 40 2.39 13.09 11.52
C GLN A 40 1.86 12.47 10.22
N SER A 41 2.71 11.72 9.49
CA SER A 41 2.30 11.05 8.26
C SER A 41 1.38 9.89 8.58
N PRO A 42 0.28 9.69 7.83
CA PRO A 42 -0.54 8.49 7.91
C PRO A 42 0.27 7.18 7.73
N VAL A 43 1.34 7.23 6.95
CA VAL A 43 2.27 6.10 6.74
C VAL A 43 2.94 5.67 8.05
N ALA A 44 3.18 6.59 9.00
CA ALA A 44 3.82 6.27 10.26
C ALA A 44 2.98 5.29 11.11
N LYS A 45 1.66 5.25 10.90
CA LYS A 45 0.77 4.27 11.56
C LYS A 45 1.12 2.83 11.18
N LEU A 46 1.65 2.61 9.97
CA LEU A 46 2.00 1.28 9.46
C LEU A 46 3.23 0.66 10.16
N VAL A 47 3.86 1.37 11.10
CA VAL A 47 4.83 0.77 12.03
C VAL A 47 4.19 -0.30 12.92
N ASP A 48 2.88 -0.21 13.16
CA ASP A 48 2.13 -1.29 13.80
C ASP A 48 1.98 -2.46 12.81
N LYS A 49 2.66 -3.57 13.10
CA LYS A 49 2.64 -4.78 12.27
C LYS A 49 1.24 -5.39 12.15
N GLN A 50 0.37 -5.24 13.16
CA GLN A 50 -0.99 -5.75 13.09
C GLN A 50 -1.83 -4.91 12.14
N LEU A 51 -1.65 -3.58 12.16
CA LEU A 51 -2.27 -2.70 11.19
C LEU A 51 -1.71 -2.94 9.78
N PHE A 52 -0.39 -3.08 9.63
CA PHE A 52 0.24 -3.37 8.35
C PHE A 52 -0.36 -4.61 7.68
N LYS A 53 -0.59 -5.67 8.45
CA LYS A 53 -1.17 -6.93 7.94
C LYS A 53 -2.60 -6.82 7.43
N GLN A 54 -3.30 -5.72 7.70
CA GLN A 54 -4.65 -5.46 7.19
C GLN A 54 -4.66 -4.90 5.76
N VAL A 55 -3.50 -4.83 5.10
CA VAL A 55 -3.39 -4.39 3.71
C VAL A 55 -4.35 -5.15 2.79
N LYS A 56 -4.96 -4.41 1.87
CA LYS A 56 -5.89 -4.91 0.86
C LYS A 56 -5.46 -4.46 -0.52
N THR A 57 -6.05 -5.07 -1.53
CA THR A 57 -5.95 -4.62 -2.92
C THR A 57 -7.33 -4.58 -3.55
N ASP A 58 -7.55 -3.59 -4.40
CA ASP A 58 -8.75 -3.40 -5.23
C ASP A 58 -8.54 -3.94 -6.66
N GLY A 59 -7.46 -4.70 -6.88
CA GLY A 59 -7.02 -5.12 -8.21
C GLY A 59 -6.25 -4.04 -8.97
N ARG A 60 -5.86 -2.96 -8.28
CA ARG A 60 -5.07 -1.85 -8.83
C ARG A 60 -3.92 -1.44 -7.92
N THR A 61 -4.18 -1.19 -6.64
CA THR A 61 -3.23 -0.65 -5.64
C THR A 61 -3.17 -1.52 -4.39
N LEU A 62 -2.23 -1.21 -3.49
CA LEU A 62 -2.29 -1.64 -2.08
C LEU A 62 -2.86 -0.51 -1.25
N TYR A 63 -3.78 -0.83 -0.35
CA TYR A 63 -4.38 0.15 0.54
C TYR A 63 -4.70 -0.38 1.94
N TRP A 64 -4.86 0.54 2.88
CA TRP A 64 -5.34 0.31 4.24
C TRP A 64 -6.54 1.21 4.51
N ASP A 65 -7.60 0.65 5.08
CA ASP A 65 -8.82 1.40 5.38
C ASP A 65 -8.60 2.44 6.49
N ASP A 66 -9.34 3.54 6.41
CA ASP A 66 -9.54 4.54 7.46
C ASP A 66 -8.26 5.18 8.04
N LEU A 67 -7.17 5.20 7.27
CA LEU A 67 -5.91 5.82 7.70
C LEU A 67 -5.82 7.31 7.36
N LEU A 68 -6.62 7.78 6.40
CA LEU A 68 -6.75 9.18 5.98
C LEU A 68 -8.08 9.79 6.42
N THR A 69 -8.16 11.12 6.34
CA THR A 69 -9.41 11.86 6.47
C THR A 69 -9.57 12.75 5.25
N MET A 70 -10.67 12.57 4.54
CA MET A 70 -11.07 13.41 3.42
C MET A 70 -12.04 14.49 3.92
N ILE A 71 -11.95 15.69 3.34
CA ILE A 71 -12.93 16.75 3.51
C ILE A 71 -13.78 16.77 2.24
N ASP A 72 -15.07 16.51 2.39
CA ASP A 72 -16.04 16.53 1.28
C ASP A 72 -16.43 17.98 0.93
N TYR A 73 -17.14 18.18 -0.18
CA TYR A 73 -17.54 19.51 -0.66
C TYR A 73 -18.42 20.29 0.33
N ASP A 74 -19.14 19.59 1.20
CA ASP A 74 -19.96 20.18 2.27
C ASP A 74 -19.16 20.51 3.55
N GLY A 75 -17.84 20.28 3.54
CA GLY A 75 -16.95 20.47 4.69
C GLY A 75 -16.96 19.31 5.70
N SER A 76 -17.75 18.26 5.47
CA SER A 76 -17.77 17.08 6.33
C SER A 76 -16.47 16.30 6.24
N ARG A 77 -16.07 15.68 7.36
CA ARG A 77 -14.88 14.82 7.44
C ARG A 77 -15.31 13.36 7.35
N LYS A 78 -14.72 12.64 6.40
CA LYS A 78 -14.98 11.21 6.18
C LYS A 78 -13.68 10.42 6.23
N PRO A 79 -13.67 9.21 6.79
CA PRO A 79 -12.50 8.35 6.72
C PRO A 79 -12.22 7.99 5.25
N ALA A 80 -10.94 7.83 4.92
CA ALA A 80 -10.49 7.48 3.58
C ALA A 80 -9.32 6.49 3.68
N PRO A 81 -9.15 5.61 2.68
CA PRO A 81 -8.04 4.68 2.67
C PRO A 81 -6.71 5.41 2.47
N LEU A 82 -5.63 4.86 3.02
CA LEU A 82 -4.28 5.17 2.60
C LEU A 82 -3.89 4.16 1.53
N ASP A 83 -3.67 4.62 0.30
CA ASP A 83 -3.14 3.82 -0.80
C ASP A 83 -1.75 4.30 -1.24
N PHE A 84 -1.00 3.39 -1.87
CA PHE A 84 0.26 3.74 -2.53
C PHE A 84 0.11 3.72 -4.04
N ASP A 85 0.73 4.71 -4.68
CA ASP A 85 0.78 4.82 -6.13
C ASP A 85 1.34 3.52 -6.75
N PRO A 86 0.58 2.82 -7.62
CA PRO A 86 0.98 1.53 -8.15
C PRO A 86 2.19 1.61 -9.09
N ASP A 87 2.41 2.75 -9.74
CA ASP A 87 3.55 2.96 -10.63
C ASP A 87 4.84 3.08 -9.79
N VAL A 88 4.80 3.87 -8.69
CA VAL A 88 5.91 3.96 -7.73
C VAL A 88 6.19 2.62 -7.05
N MET A 89 5.13 1.89 -6.68
CA MET A 89 5.27 0.55 -6.09
C MET A 89 5.93 -0.42 -7.07
N TYR A 90 5.56 -0.38 -8.35
CA TYR A 90 6.17 -1.24 -9.36
C TYR A 90 7.66 -0.95 -9.51
N GLU A 91 8.03 0.32 -9.69
CA GLU A 91 9.42 0.77 -9.86
C GLU A 91 10.32 0.37 -8.69
N ARG A 92 9.81 0.41 -7.46
CA ARG A 92 10.57 0.10 -6.24
C ARG A 92 10.49 -1.36 -5.80
N SER A 93 9.60 -2.15 -6.40
CA SER A 93 9.45 -3.56 -6.07
C SER A 93 10.50 -4.42 -6.77
N ARG A 94 10.77 -5.59 -6.17
CA ARG A 94 11.74 -6.56 -6.69
C ARG A 94 11.03 -7.72 -7.37
N LEU A 95 11.38 -8.03 -8.61
CA LEU A 95 10.92 -9.24 -9.29
C LEU A 95 11.44 -10.48 -8.55
N ILE A 96 10.56 -11.44 -8.26
CA ILE A 96 10.91 -12.69 -7.57
C ILE A 96 10.53 -13.95 -8.34
N ALA A 97 9.61 -13.87 -9.31
CA ALA A 97 9.29 -14.93 -10.26
C ALA A 97 8.67 -14.37 -11.54
#